data_AF-A0A3B9MAC4-F1
#
_entry.id   AF-A0A3B9MAC4-F1
#
_cell.length_a   1.000
_cell.length_b   1.000
_cell.length_c   1.000
_cell.angle_alpha   90.00
_cell.angle_beta   90.00
_cell.angle_gamma   90.00
#
_symmetry.space_group_name_H-M   'P 1'
#
loop_
_entity.id
_entity.type
_entity.pdbx_description
1 polymer ?
#
loop_
_entity_poly.entity_id
_entity_poly.type
_entity_poly.pdbx_seq_one_letter_code
_entity_poly.pdbx_strand_id
1 'polypeptide(L)'
;MTQSEVPEAIPTVPAEPPALARSIAMELVTRYRLRPVDQRDSRLGSLAGQYELAMAAWTGSRGVLVGFYRPSADPFGASGDLATRCRDALAWGAERITTQRAQTCDVLIMVLGKVGRLTMTPPPKGPVSIGVVAIDPDSGEAETLLPVPSGLPSLGAIRSHVRAIRSGHEAPTLAAIDLAGRQMVESGYQKPAVRPLAKTPVVTYSLIGSFIAVYVLEKTLITPSGSIGLSDLGALVNAGGTHLMVHYDPTIGAWWRFVSYAFLHDNQSYLHIAFNSFALWNIGRFAEIWYGRLVFLGTFLLTAVAGGITWVVLTSGDTAFGMTVGASAGITGLMGLLILVGRFQGRQFPKATAAGVRQWIGINAALILFMGITGLGGLVNNYAHVGGFVAGMGLALVLPPRAAIGGRDLRRVETAGLALVIAAAAVALIFAGLHVQSEIGSSPAISIDSQYSPTATVGAPSDFHFTVKNVGTTHITNLTILFDEGDRFLDHYTVLTSGPCAVEKSLPGLACGPLAPGSEVTFTMKAQARDAGNFTFKFHVGDNGLYLEQANGERYVYSWTQTIVS
;
A
#
# COMPACT_ATOMS: atom_id res chain seq x y z
N MET A 1 37.63 82.10 -0.08
CA MET A 1 36.84 81.11 0.68
C MET A 1 36.46 79.99 -0.28
N THR A 2 37.23 78.90 -0.30
CA THR A 2 36.91 77.68 -1.02
C THR A 2 36.47 76.65 0.02
N GLN A 3 35.17 76.46 0.16
CA GLN A 3 34.63 75.39 1.00
C GLN A 3 34.68 74.08 0.22
N SER A 4 35.47 73.16 0.75
CA SER A 4 35.50 71.74 0.43
C SER A 4 34.15 71.12 0.79
N GLU A 5 33.41 70.63 -0.22
CA GLU A 5 32.29 69.71 0.00
C GLU A 5 32.83 68.37 0.54
N VAL A 6 32.44 68.04 1.76
CA VAL A 6 32.63 66.72 2.36
C VAL A 6 31.50 65.82 1.82
N PRO A 7 31.78 64.66 1.19
CA PRO A 7 30.73 63.74 0.77
C PRO A 7 29.99 63.17 1.98
N GLU A 8 28.67 63.27 1.92
CA GLU A 8 27.72 62.69 2.88
C GLU A 8 27.97 61.18 3.00
N ALA A 9 28.23 60.71 4.22
CA ALA A 9 28.56 59.32 4.49
C ALA A 9 27.40 58.40 4.09
N ILE A 10 27.67 57.44 3.20
CA ILE A 10 26.77 56.35 2.85
C ILE A 10 26.29 55.69 4.15
N PRO A 11 24.97 55.57 4.39
CA PRO A 11 24.47 54.88 5.57
C PRO A 11 24.99 53.45 5.56
N THR A 12 25.83 53.11 6.53
CA THR A 12 26.40 51.79 6.70
C THR A 12 25.26 50.78 6.79
N VAL A 13 25.26 49.80 5.88
CA VAL A 13 24.40 48.62 5.99
C VAL A 13 24.56 48.09 7.42
N PRO A 14 23.48 47.87 8.19
CA PRO A 14 23.59 47.35 9.54
C PRO A 14 24.49 46.13 9.54
N ALA A 15 25.50 46.10 10.40
CA ALA A 15 26.44 44.99 10.47
C ALA A 15 25.65 43.68 10.63
N GLU A 16 25.85 42.73 9.72
CA GLU A 16 25.17 41.44 9.81
C GLU A 16 25.54 40.75 11.13
N PRO A 17 24.60 40.05 11.78
CA PRO A 17 24.90 39.25 12.94
C PRO A 17 25.98 38.20 12.62
N PRO A 18 26.73 37.76 13.64
CA PRO A 18 27.83 36.82 13.46
C PRO A 18 27.40 35.55 12.73
N ALA A 19 28.28 35.01 11.88
CA ALA A 19 28.02 33.82 11.07
C ALA A 19 27.48 32.64 11.91
N LEU A 20 28.04 32.45 13.11
CA LEU A 20 27.57 31.43 14.04
C LEU A 20 26.12 31.67 14.52
N ALA A 21 25.77 32.91 14.85
CA ALA A 21 24.42 33.27 15.26
C ALA A 21 23.41 33.01 14.14
N ARG A 22 23.76 33.36 12.90
CA ARG A 22 22.93 33.11 11.71
C ARG A 22 22.75 31.61 11.43
N SER A 23 23.83 30.82 11.56
CA SER A 23 23.78 29.38 11.37
C SER A 23 22.84 28.69 12.37
N ILE A 24 22.94 29.05 13.66
CA ILE A 24 22.07 28.51 14.70
C ILE A 24 20.64 29.03 14.53
N ALA A 25 20.46 30.31 14.18
CA ALA A 25 19.14 30.90 13.94
C ALA A 25 18.37 30.18 12.82
N MET A 26 19.05 29.72 11.77
CA MET A 26 18.41 28.88 10.76
C MET A 26 17.87 27.55 11.33
N GLU A 27 18.60 26.88 12.21
CA GLU A 27 18.09 25.69 12.93
C GLU A 27 16.90 26.09 13.83
N LEU A 28 16.99 27.21 14.54
CA LEU A 28 15.92 27.72 15.39
C LEU A 28 14.63 27.99 14.62
N VAL A 29 14.71 28.50 13.39
CA VAL A 29 13.54 28.66 12.50
C VAL A 29 13.02 27.31 12.03
N THR A 30 13.88 26.48 11.45
CA THR A 30 13.45 25.27 10.72
C THR A 30 13.03 24.13 11.64
N ARG A 31 13.75 23.94 12.75
CA ARG A 31 13.53 22.84 13.69
C ARG A 31 12.73 23.27 14.92
N TYR A 32 13.01 24.47 15.46
CA TYR A 32 12.38 24.95 16.70
C TYR A 32 11.23 25.95 16.44
N ARG A 33 10.99 26.31 15.18
CA ARG A 33 9.90 27.21 14.72
C ARG A 33 9.88 28.56 15.43
N LEU A 34 11.06 29.06 15.81
CA LEU A 34 11.24 30.43 16.28
C LEU A 34 11.24 31.40 15.10
N ARG A 35 10.97 32.68 15.37
CA ARG A 35 11.03 33.73 14.36
C ARG A 35 12.12 34.74 14.73
N PRO A 36 12.84 35.30 13.75
CA PRO A 36 13.69 36.44 14.02
C PRO A 36 12.85 37.59 14.57
N VAL A 37 13.37 38.27 15.58
CA VAL A 37 12.70 39.39 16.24
C VAL A 37 13.36 40.68 15.78
N ASP A 38 12.52 41.63 15.35
CA ASP A 38 12.96 43.00 15.08
C ASP A 38 13.21 43.70 16.43
N GLN A 39 14.32 44.43 16.56
CA GLN A 39 14.64 45.18 17.78
C GLN A 39 13.61 46.27 18.10
N ARG A 40 12.79 46.66 17.12
CA ARG A 40 11.67 47.61 17.28
C ARG A 40 10.38 46.93 17.74
N ASP A 41 10.38 45.61 17.90
CA ASP A 41 9.20 44.87 18.37
C ASP A 41 8.91 45.21 19.83
N SER A 42 7.83 45.97 20.07
CA SER A 42 7.37 46.35 21.40
C SER A 42 7.23 45.19 22.40
N ARG A 43 7.04 43.95 21.92
CA ARG A 43 6.94 42.75 22.78
C ARG A 43 8.27 42.33 23.40
N LEU A 44 9.40 42.87 22.94
CA LEU A 44 10.69 42.69 23.61
C LEU A 44 10.78 43.49 24.91
N GLY A 45 10.02 44.59 25.05
CA GLY A 45 10.09 45.45 26.23
C GLY A 45 11.52 45.89 26.53
N SER A 46 12.00 45.63 27.74
CA SER A 46 13.36 45.94 28.19
C SER A 46 14.47 45.18 27.46
N LEU A 47 14.14 44.11 26.72
CA LEU A 47 15.10 43.31 25.96
C LEU A 47 15.44 43.89 24.58
N ALA A 48 14.71 44.93 24.15
CA ALA A 48 15.00 45.61 22.89
C ALA A 48 16.41 46.23 22.93
N GLY A 49 17.18 46.02 21.86
CA GLY A 49 18.56 46.49 21.73
C GLY A 49 19.60 45.69 22.52
N GLN A 50 19.19 44.70 23.32
CA GLN A 50 20.14 43.91 24.10
C GLN A 50 20.92 42.91 23.22
N TYR A 51 20.28 42.29 22.23
CA TYR A 51 20.87 41.18 21.48
C TYR A 51 21.22 41.59 20.04
N GLU A 52 22.31 41.07 19.49
CA GLU A 52 22.68 41.27 18.08
C GLU A 52 21.71 40.52 17.14
N LEU A 53 21.21 39.38 17.61
CA LEU A 53 20.13 38.62 16.98
C LEU A 53 19.25 38.01 18.08
N ALA A 54 17.95 38.07 17.91
CA ALA A 54 17.01 37.40 18.80
C ALA A 54 16.01 36.58 18.00
N MET A 55 15.68 35.40 18.52
CA MET A 55 14.69 34.48 17.97
C MET A 55 13.61 34.23 19.02
N ALA A 56 12.34 34.37 18.69
CA ALA A 56 11.27 34.17 19.65
C ALA A 56 10.05 33.45 19.10
N ALA A 57 9.29 32.84 20.01
CA ALA A 57 7.95 32.32 19.77
C ALA A 57 6.94 32.98 20.71
N TRP A 58 5.97 33.69 20.12
CA TRP A 58 5.03 34.53 20.85
C TRP A 58 3.70 33.87 21.14
N THR A 59 3.28 32.93 20.29
CA THR A 59 1.93 32.36 20.28
C THR A 59 1.92 30.92 20.79
N GLY A 60 1.02 30.61 21.74
CA GLY A 60 0.79 29.26 22.26
C GLY A 60 1.01 29.18 23.77
N SER A 61 0.93 27.95 24.31
CA SER A 61 1.10 27.70 25.75
C SER A 61 2.56 27.78 26.23
N ARG A 62 3.52 27.94 25.31
CA ARG A 62 4.96 28.01 25.59
C ARG A 62 5.56 29.24 24.88
N GLY A 63 6.05 30.19 25.66
CA GLY A 63 6.90 31.28 25.17
C GLY A 63 8.35 30.83 25.05
N VAL A 64 9.06 31.33 24.04
CA VAL A 64 10.50 31.07 23.89
C VAL A 64 11.22 32.33 23.46
N LEU A 65 12.40 32.57 24.01
CA LEU A 65 13.36 33.57 23.55
C LEU A 65 14.77 32.97 23.48
N VAL A 66 15.44 33.16 22.36
CA VAL A 66 16.86 32.86 22.20
C VAL A 66 17.58 34.13 21.76
N GLY A 67 18.47 34.65 22.60
CA GLY A 67 19.20 35.89 22.35
C GLY A 67 20.69 35.63 22.15
N PHE A 68 21.27 36.22 21.11
CA PHE A 68 22.71 36.19 20.82
C PHE A 68 23.32 37.54 21.17
N TYR A 69 24.35 37.58 21.99
CA TYR A 69 25.08 38.82 22.26
C TYR A 69 26.58 38.58 22.37
N ARG A 70 27.35 39.65 22.12
CA ARG A 70 28.80 39.68 22.27
C ARG A 70 29.17 40.41 23.58
N PRO A 71 29.92 39.77 24.48
CA PRO A 71 30.34 40.40 25.74
C PRO A 71 31.42 41.46 25.51
N SER A 72 31.61 42.35 26.49
CA SER A 72 32.75 43.27 26.52
C SER A 72 34.10 42.54 26.65
N ALA A 73 35.18 43.15 26.19
CA ALA A 73 36.53 42.58 26.30
C ALA A 73 37.00 42.39 27.75
N ASP A 74 36.49 43.18 28.71
CA ASP A 74 36.74 42.99 30.14
C ASP A 74 35.89 41.81 30.68
N PRO A 75 36.50 40.71 31.19
CA PRO A 75 35.78 39.55 31.71
C PRO A 75 34.91 39.85 32.94
N PHE A 76 35.29 40.81 33.78
CA PHE A 76 34.51 41.18 34.97
C PHE A 76 33.28 41.98 34.59
N GLY A 77 33.46 43.01 33.75
CA GLY A 77 32.35 43.74 33.12
C GLY A 77 31.39 42.82 32.36
N ALA A 78 31.93 41.84 31.62
CA ALA A 78 31.13 40.87 30.87
C ALA A 78 30.29 39.95 31.76
N SER A 79 30.81 39.56 32.93
CA SER A 79 30.08 38.72 33.89
C SER A 79 28.92 39.50 34.54
N GLY A 80 29.15 40.78 34.87
CA GLY A 80 28.12 41.67 35.38
C GLY A 80 27.03 41.98 34.36
N ASP A 81 27.40 42.26 33.10
CA ASP A 81 26.48 42.47 31.99
C ASP A 81 25.63 41.22 31.72
N LEU A 82 26.24 40.03 31.67
CA LEU A 82 25.52 38.77 31.53
C LEU A 82 24.50 38.56 32.64
N ALA A 83 24.86 38.85 33.90
CA ALA A 83 23.95 38.73 35.03
C ALA A 83 22.76 39.69 34.91
N THR A 84 22.98 40.92 34.42
CA THR A 84 21.91 41.89 34.15
C THR A 84 20.95 41.38 33.08
N ARG A 85 21.49 40.91 31.95
CA ARG A 85 20.69 40.34 30.84
C ARG A 85 19.88 39.12 31.28
N CYS A 86 20.45 38.29 32.16
CA CYS A 86 19.72 37.16 32.74
C CYS A 86 18.54 37.62 33.60
N ARG A 87 18.72 38.66 34.43
CA ARG A 87 17.64 39.23 35.24
C ARG A 87 16.54 39.85 34.37
N ASP A 88 16.91 40.60 33.35
CA ASP A 88 15.97 41.22 32.43
C ASP A 88 15.17 40.17 31.66
N ALA A 89 15.83 39.11 31.19
CA ALA A 89 15.16 38.04 30.45
C ALA A 89 14.23 37.21 31.35
N LEU A 90 14.58 37.03 32.63
CA LEU A 90 13.70 36.42 33.63
C LEU A 90 12.48 37.30 33.92
N ALA A 91 12.67 38.60 34.09
CA ALA A 91 11.58 39.56 34.32
C ALA A 91 10.62 39.58 33.13
N TRP A 92 11.16 39.65 31.91
CA TRP A 92 10.39 39.56 30.67
C TRP A 92 9.63 38.22 30.57
N GLY A 93 10.27 37.10 30.93
CA GLY A 93 9.62 35.80 30.95
C GLY A 93 8.45 35.75 31.93
N ALA A 94 8.59 36.35 33.12
CA ALA A 94 7.53 36.42 34.11
C ALA A 94 6.35 37.32 33.65
N GLU A 95 6.65 38.44 33.01
CA GLU A 95 5.65 39.29 32.37
C GLU A 95 4.88 38.52 31.28
N ARG A 96 5.56 37.64 30.53
CA ARG A 96 4.91 36.82 29.49
C ARG A 96 3.92 35.81 30.04
N ILE A 97 4.23 35.20 31.19
CA ILE A 97 3.30 34.29 31.88
C ILE A 97 2.04 35.06 32.31
N THR A 98 2.21 36.25 32.86
CA THR A 98 1.11 37.05 33.44
C THR A 98 0.28 37.78 32.38
N THR A 99 0.93 38.50 31.47
CA THR A 99 0.28 39.38 30.47
C THR A 99 -0.21 38.61 29.25
N GLN A 100 0.48 37.55 28.83
CA GLN A 100 0.20 36.85 27.56
C GLN A 100 -0.30 35.41 27.75
N ARG A 101 -0.59 35.00 29.00
CA ARG A 101 -1.16 33.70 29.39
C ARG A 101 -0.38 32.48 28.89
N ALA A 102 0.94 32.61 28.69
CA ALA A 102 1.79 31.45 28.46
C ALA A 102 1.82 30.59 29.74
N GLN A 103 1.84 29.26 29.60
CA GLN A 103 1.97 28.35 30.74
C GLN A 103 3.44 28.18 31.14
N THR A 104 4.35 28.22 30.16
CA THR A 104 5.80 28.21 30.38
C THR A 104 6.51 29.19 29.47
N CYS A 105 7.71 29.63 29.86
CA CYS A 105 8.58 30.49 29.07
C CYS A 105 10.03 30.00 29.18
N ASP A 106 10.65 29.64 28.05
CA ASP A 106 12.04 29.21 28.01
C ASP A 106 12.93 30.29 27.40
N VAL A 107 13.98 30.68 28.12
CA VAL A 107 14.97 31.66 27.67
C VAL A 107 16.31 30.96 27.49
N LEU A 108 17.00 31.22 26.39
CA LEU A 108 18.38 30.79 26.18
C LEU A 108 19.22 31.97 25.71
N ILE A 109 20.25 32.30 26.47
CA ILE A 109 21.22 33.34 26.10
C ILE A 109 22.47 32.66 25.56
N MET A 110 22.84 33.02 24.33
CA MET A 110 24.07 32.58 23.68
C MET A 110 25.10 33.70 23.71
N VAL A 111 26.17 33.47 24.43
CA VAL A 111 27.29 34.41 24.56
C VAL A 111 28.33 34.08 23.50
N LEU A 112 28.62 35.05 22.63
CA LEU A 112 29.59 34.91 21.53
C LEU A 112 30.94 35.51 21.94
N GLY A 113 31.56 34.96 22.99
CA GLY A 113 32.81 35.43 23.54
C GLY A 113 33.12 34.85 24.92
N LYS A 114 34.27 35.23 25.47
CA LYS A 114 34.71 34.82 26.82
C LYS A 114 33.98 35.62 27.88
N VAL A 115 33.50 34.93 28.91
CA VAL A 115 32.90 35.53 30.10
C VAL A 115 33.43 34.81 31.32
N GLY A 116 33.60 35.56 32.42
CA GLY A 116 33.97 34.99 33.71
C GLY A 116 32.82 34.18 34.33
N ARG A 117 32.96 33.89 35.63
CA ARG A 117 31.96 33.13 36.37
C ARG A 117 30.66 33.91 36.49
N LEU A 118 29.54 33.30 36.11
CA LEU A 118 28.22 33.89 36.28
C LEU A 118 27.92 34.12 37.78
N THR A 119 27.77 35.38 38.17
CA THR A 119 27.41 35.81 39.53
C THR A 119 25.89 35.87 39.70
N MET A 120 25.20 34.76 39.39
CA MET A 120 23.76 34.65 39.59
C MET A 120 23.39 33.27 40.12
N THR A 121 22.52 33.23 41.12
CA THR A 121 21.91 31.98 41.57
C THR A 121 20.88 31.52 40.55
N PRO A 122 20.92 30.25 40.09
CA PRO A 122 19.90 29.73 39.18
C PRO A 122 18.50 29.93 39.79
N PRO A 123 17.51 30.39 39.00
CA PRO A 123 16.16 30.52 39.51
C PRO A 123 15.60 29.14 39.90
N PRO A 124 14.75 29.06 40.94
CA PRO A 124 14.07 27.82 41.29
C PRO A 124 13.22 27.32 40.12
N LYS A 125 13.00 26.00 40.05
CA LYS A 125 12.15 25.41 39.01
C LYS A 125 10.77 26.06 39.04
N GLY A 126 10.37 26.66 37.92
CA GLY A 126 9.13 27.40 37.79
C GLY A 126 8.68 27.48 36.33
N PRO A 127 7.66 28.30 36.03
CA PRO A 127 7.12 28.45 34.68
C PRO A 127 8.10 29.15 33.74
N VAL A 128 9.07 29.90 34.26
CA VAL A 128 10.14 30.54 33.47
C VAL A 128 11.43 29.77 33.69
N SER A 129 12.06 29.31 32.61
CA SER A 129 13.37 28.66 32.63
C SER A 129 14.39 29.51 31.87
N ILE A 130 15.63 29.53 32.34
CA ILE A 130 16.73 30.25 31.68
C ILE A 130 17.96 29.34 31.56
N GLY A 131 18.52 29.29 30.37
CA GLY A 131 19.80 28.66 30.08
C GLY A 131 20.80 29.67 29.52
N VAL A 132 22.08 29.39 29.70
CA VAL A 132 23.17 30.24 29.23
C VAL A 132 24.28 29.35 28.71
N VAL A 133 24.67 29.59 27.45
CA VAL A 133 25.79 28.91 26.80
C VAL A 133 26.80 29.96 26.37
N ALA A 134 28.04 29.79 26.80
CA ALA A 134 29.16 30.60 26.35
C ALA A 134 29.93 29.86 25.26
N ILE A 135 30.22 30.57 24.17
CA ILE A 135 30.95 30.03 23.02
C ILE A 135 32.17 30.91 22.82
N ASP A 136 33.35 30.33 22.95
CA ASP A 136 34.60 31.00 22.65
C ASP A 136 34.83 30.94 21.13
N PRO A 137 34.80 32.08 20.42
CA PRO A 137 34.95 32.11 18.97
C PRO A 137 36.35 31.67 18.52
N ASP A 138 37.37 31.82 19.36
CA ASP A 138 38.77 31.52 19.00
C ASP A 138 39.06 30.02 19.13
N SER A 139 38.72 29.44 20.28
CA SER A 139 38.95 28.03 20.56
C SER A 139 37.86 27.12 19.97
N GLY A 140 36.67 27.65 19.71
CA GLY A 140 35.48 26.89 19.32
C GLY A 140 34.90 26.03 20.43
N GLU A 141 35.36 26.21 21.67
CA GLU A 141 34.80 25.57 22.86
C GLU A 141 33.45 26.20 23.20
N ALA A 142 32.50 25.35 23.61
CA ALA A 142 31.20 25.79 24.10
C ALA A 142 30.93 25.19 25.48
N GLU A 143 30.63 26.05 26.45
CA GLU A 143 30.39 25.72 27.85
C GLU A 143 28.97 26.11 28.26
N THR A 144 28.34 25.30 29.12
CA THR A 144 27.04 25.60 29.70
C THR A 144 27.21 26.28 31.05
N LEU A 145 26.89 27.56 31.14
CA LEU A 145 26.91 28.32 32.40
C LEU A 145 25.61 28.13 33.20
N LEU A 146 24.48 27.96 32.50
CA LEU A 146 23.19 27.55 33.06
C LEU A 146 22.54 26.49 32.16
N PRO A 147 21.92 25.43 32.73
CA PRO A 147 21.35 24.33 31.95
C PRO A 147 20.40 24.80 30.84
N VAL A 148 20.58 24.25 29.64
CA VAL A 148 19.73 24.59 28.50
C VAL A 148 18.30 24.05 28.71
N PRO A 149 17.25 24.88 28.54
CA PRO A 149 15.86 24.43 28.64
C PRO A 149 15.52 23.25 27.72
N SER A 150 14.70 22.34 28.21
CA SER A 150 14.24 21.18 27.43
C SER A 150 13.45 21.64 26.21
N GLY A 151 13.90 21.27 25.00
CA GLY A 151 13.27 21.68 23.75
C GLY A 151 13.91 22.89 23.06
N LEU A 152 15.18 23.18 23.39
CA LEU A 152 16.08 24.07 22.65
C LEU A 152 17.34 23.28 22.21
N PRO A 153 18.18 23.82 21.30
CA PRO A 153 19.38 23.14 20.83
C PRO A 153 20.28 22.68 21.98
N SER A 154 20.63 21.39 21.99
CA SER A 154 21.56 20.85 22.98
C SER A 154 22.97 21.43 22.78
N LEU A 155 23.81 21.38 23.81
CA LEU A 155 25.22 21.81 23.70
C LEU A 155 25.95 21.07 22.56
N GLY A 156 25.64 19.79 22.33
CA GLY A 156 26.19 19.02 21.22
C GLY A 156 25.77 19.54 19.84
N ALA A 157 24.51 19.98 19.69
CA ALA A 157 24.03 20.62 18.46
C ALA A 157 24.75 21.97 18.24
N ILE A 158 24.88 22.79 19.28
CA ILE A 158 25.59 24.08 19.21
C ILE A 158 27.06 23.87 18.80
N ARG A 159 27.78 22.92 19.42
CA ARG A 159 29.15 22.56 19.04
C ARG A 159 29.27 22.09 17.59
N SER A 160 28.22 21.47 17.03
CA SER A 160 28.21 21.07 15.62
C SER A 160 28.20 22.27 14.68
N HIS A 161 27.42 23.32 15.00
CA HIS A 161 27.42 24.58 14.25
C HIS A 161 28.76 25.31 14.36
N VAL A 162 29.37 25.35 15.55
CA VAL A 162 30.69 25.96 15.75
C VAL A 162 31.74 25.28 14.88
N ARG A 163 31.77 23.93 14.85
CA ARG A 163 32.69 23.17 14.00
C ARG A 163 32.45 23.44 12.50
N ALA A 164 31.20 23.50 12.07
CA ALA A 164 30.86 23.76 10.67
C ALA A 164 31.35 25.15 10.21
N ILE A 165 31.10 26.20 11.00
CA ILE A 165 31.56 27.56 10.66
C ILE A 165 33.09 27.63 10.66
N ARG A 166 33.76 27.01 11.63
CA ARG A 166 35.24 26.97 11.65
C ARG A 166 35.84 26.17 10.50
N SER A 167 35.13 25.17 9.97
CA SER A 167 35.56 24.42 8.79
C SER A 167 35.22 25.11 7.47
N GLY A 168 34.82 26.38 7.49
CA GLY A 168 34.57 27.19 6.29
C GLY A 168 33.17 27.06 5.70
N HIS A 169 32.20 26.46 6.40
CA HIS A 169 30.82 26.47 5.90
C HIS A 169 30.25 27.88 5.92
N GLU A 170 29.67 28.29 4.79
CA GLU A 170 29.04 29.60 4.67
C GLU A 170 27.77 29.67 5.52
N ALA A 171 27.64 30.75 6.29
CA ALA A 171 26.45 30.98 7.11
C ALA A 171 25.30 31.57 6.27
N PRO A 172 24.05 31.15 6.51
CA PRO A 172 22.89 31.67 5.78
C PRO A 172 22.71 33.17 6.02
N THR A 173 22.28 33.91 5.00
CA THR A 173 21.98 35.35 5.13
C THR A 173 20.76 35.58 6.04
N LEU A 174 20.66 36.78 6.62
CA LEU A 174 19.47 37.15 7.40
C LEU A 174 18.17 37.06 6.58
N ALA A 175 18.22 37.42 5.30
CA ALA A 175 17.09 37.31 4.39
C ALA A 175 16.63 35.85 4.20
N ALA A 176 17.57 34.90 4.11
CA ALA A 176 17.24 33.48 4.02
C ALA A 176 16.56 32.96 5.31
N ILE A 177 17.02 33.43 6.48
CA ILE A 177 16.43 33.09 7.77
C ILE A 177 15.02 33.67 7.89
N ASP A 178 14.80 34.93 7.49
CA ASP A 178 13.48 35.57 7.49
C ASP A 178 12.52 34.88 6.52
N LEU A 179 12.97 34.55 5.30
CA LEU A 179 12.18 33.83 4.32
C LEU A 179 11.74 32.45 4.83
N ALA A 180 12.67 31.68 5.41
CA ALA A 180 12.35 30.40 6.04
C ALA A 180 11.32 30.58 7.17
N GLY A 181 11.43 31.67 7.93
CA GLY A 181 10.46 32.06 8.95
C GLY A 181 9.06 32.26 8.37
N ARG A 182 8.94 33.02 7.28
CA ARG A 182 7.67 33.30 6.59
C ARG A 182 7.03 32.04 6.00
N GLN A 183 7.80 31.21 5.30
CA GLN A 183 7.32 29.93 4.74
C GLN A 183 6.79 28.99 5.84
N MET A 184 7.44 28.97 7.00
CA MET A 184 6.96 28.21 8.15
C MET A 184 5.62 28.73 8.69
N VAL A 185 5.34 30.04 8.62
CA VAL A 185 4.03 30.61 9.01
C VAL A 185 2.92 30.17 8.06
N GLU A 186 3.17 30.22 6.76
CA GLU A 186 2.22 29.79 5.73
C GLU A 186 1.88 28.29 5.85
N SER A 187 2.86 27.47 6.26
CA SER A 187 2.66 26.04 6.52
C SER A 187 1.75 25.74 7.72
N GLY A 188 1.45 26.74 8.56
CA GLY A 188 0.61 26.64 9.75
C GLY A 188 1.36 26.18 11.01
N TYR A 189 1.04 26.80 12.14
CA TYR A 189 1.57 26.42 13.45
C TYR A 189 1.01 25.04 13.86
N GLN A 190 1.87 24.02 13.88
CA GLN A 190 1.58 22.72 14.51
C GLN A 190 2.71 22.36 15.47
N LYS A 191 2.35 22.09 16.72
CA LYS A 191 3.24 21.48 17.71
C LYS A 191 3.67 20.11 17.14
N PRO A 192 4.97 19.77 17.07
CA PRO A 192 5.37 18.42 16.74
C PRO A 192 4.86 17.50 17.86
N ALA A 193 3.80 16.74 17.60
CA ALA A 193 3.53 15.53 18.37
C ALA A 193 4.54 14.49 17.88
N VAL A 194 5.81 14.61 18.27
CA VAL A 194 6.78 13.53 18.04
C VAL A 194 6.50 12.46 19.09
N ARG A 195 5.44 11.68 18.87
CA ARG A 195 5.56 10.25 19.16
C ARG A 195 6.22 9.66 17.92
N PRO A 196 7.38 9.00 18.03
CA PRO A 196 7.92 8.26 16.91
C PRO A 196 6.87 7.21 16.51
N LEU A 197 6.20 7.45 15.38
CA LEU A 197 5.41 6.42 14.72
C LEU A 197 6.39 5.29 14.36
N ALA A 198 5.95 4.05 14.51
CA ALA A 198 6.75 2.89 14.15
C ALA A 198 7.38 3.09 12.76
N LYS A 199 8.72 3.02 12.69
CA LYS A 199 9.48 3.47 11.50
C LYS A 199 9.35 2.52 10.32
N THR A 200 8.97 1.26 10.54
CA THR A 200 8.96 0.21 9.52
C THR A 200 7.54 -0.31 9.25
N PRO A 201 7.02 -0.19 8.01
CA PRO A 201 5.71 -0.67 7.61
C PRO A 201 5.76 -2.18 7.30
N VAL A 202 5.82 -2.99 8.35
CA VAL A 202 6.02 -4.44 8.28
C VAL A 202 4.86 -5.13 7.55
N VAL A 203 3.61 -4.75 7.83
CA VAL A 203 2.45 -5.43 7.22
C VAL A 203 2.38 -5.15 5.72
N THR A 204 2.74 -3.93 5.31
CA THR A 204 2.89 -3.57 3.90
C THR A 204 3.87 -4.50 3.19
N TYR A 205 5.05 -4.70 3.77
CA TYR A 205 6.06 -5.61 3.19
C TYR A 205 5.64 -7.07 3.25
N SER A 206 4.98 -7.50 4.32
CA SER A 206 4.45 -8.87 4.44
C SER A 206 3.38 -9.17 3.39
N LEU A 207 2.48 -8.22 3.10
CA LEU A 207 1.49 -8.38 2.04
C LEU A 207 2.15 -8.48 0.66
N ILE A 208 3.11 -7.60 0.35
CA ILE A 208 3.88 -7.68 -0.90
C ILE A 208 4.58 -9.03 -1.01
N GLY A 209 5.24 -9.49 0.06
CA GLY A 209 5.86 -10.81 0.11
C GLY A 209 4.86 -11.94 -0.13
N SER A 210 3.65 -11.85 0.42
CA SER A 210 2.59 -12.83 0.19
C SER A 210 2.08 -12.84 -1.25
N PHE A 211 1.93 -11.67 -1.90
CA PHE A 211 1.56 -11.59 -3.32
C PHE A 211 2.60 -12.25 -4.21
N ILE A 212 3.88 -12.01 -3.92
CA ILE A 212 4.99 -12.62 -4.66
C ILE A 212 4.99 -14.14 -4.46
N ALA A 213 4.82 -14.61 -3.22
CA ALA A 213 4.79 -16.05 -2.94
C ALA A 213 3.62 -16.75 -3.63
N VAL A 214 2.42 -16.16 -3.59
CA VAL A 214 1.24 -16.69 -4.28
C VAL A 214 1.41 -16.65 -5.80
N TYR A 215 1.99 -15.59 -6.36
CA TYR A 215 2.25 -15.51 -7.80
C TYR A 215 3.29 -16.53 -8.29
N VAL A 216 4.29 -16.85 -7.46
CA VAL A 216 5.19 -17.97 -7.76
C VAL A 216 4.42 -19.30 -7.76
N LEU A 217 3.51 -19.50 -6.81
CA LEU A 217 2.65 -20.68 -6.78
C LEU A 217 1.77 -20.77 -8.05
N GLU A 218 1.13 -19.67 -8.45
CA GLU A 218 0.37 -19.57 -9.72
C GLU A 218 1.20 -20.01 -10.92
N LYS A 219 2.45 -19.52 -11.01
CA LYS A 219 3.38 -19.86 -12.10
C LYS A 219 3.76 -21.34 -12.13
N THR A 220 3.81 -21.98 -10.97
CA THR A 220 4.18 -23.40 -10.86
C THR A 220 3.01 -24.35 -11.04
N LEU A 221 1.80 -23.96 -10.65
CA LEU A 221 0.64 -24.85 -10.63
C LEU A 221 -0.27 -24.70 -11.85
N ILE A 222 -0.34 -23.51 -12.47
CA ILE A 222 -1.22 -23.32 -13.64
C ILE A 222 -0.61 -24.03 -14.84
N THR A 223 -1.36 -25.00 -15.37
CA THR A 223 -0.93 -25.85 -16.47
C THR A 223 -1.33 -25.26 -17.83
N PRO A 224 -0.46 -25.29 -18.86
CA PRO A 224 -0.81 -24.85 -20.22
C PRO A 224 -1.98 -25.63 -20.84
N SER A 225 -2.21 -26.87 -20.39
CA SER A 225 -3.31 -27.72 -20.84
C SER A 225 -4.69 -27.33 -20.28
N GLY A 226 -4.74 -26.42 -19.30
CA GLY A 226 -5.98 -25.93 -18.70
C GLY A 226 -6.55 -26.77 -17.55
N SER A 227 -5.84 -27.84 -17.15
CA SER A 227 -6.24 -28.73 -16.05
C SER A 227 -6.29 -28.05 -14.68
N ILE A 228 -5.42 -27.05 -14.45
CA ILE A 228 -5.47 -26.17 -13.27
C ILE A 228 -5.38 -24.72 -13.74
N GLY A 229 -6.41 -23.94 -13.42
CA GLY A 229 -6.53 -22.52 -13.73
C GLY A 229 -6.57 -21.60 -12.50
N LEU A 230 -6.70 -20.29 -12.74
CA LEU A 230 -6.82 -19.29 -11.67
C LEU A 230 -8.09 -19.47 -10.82
N SER A 231 -9.18 -19.97 -11.42
CA SER A 231 -10.40 -20.38 -10.72
C SER A 231 -10.09 -21.47 -9.69
N ASP A 232 -9.32 -22.48 -10.03
CA ASP A 232 -8.97 -23.57 -9.10
C ASP A 232 -8.02 -23.09 -7.99
N LEU A 233 -7.20 -22.06 -8.28
CA LEU A 233 -6.38 -21.38 -7.27
C LEU A 233 -7.13 -20.39 -6.38
N GLY A 234 -8.42 -20.15 -6.64
CA GLY A 234 -9.27 -19.33 -5.78
C GLY A 234 -9.63 -17.95 -6.30
N ALA A 235 -9.60 -17.73 -7.62
CA ALA A 235 -10.11 -16.51 -8.22
C ALA A 235 -11.61 -16.32 -7.93
N LEU A 236 -12.06 -15.06 -7.89
CA LEU A 236 -13.48 -14.78 -7.71
C LEU A 236 -14.17 -14.87 -9.06
N VAL A 237 -15.27 -15.61 -9.11
CA VAL A 237 -16.00 -15.93 -10.34
C VAL A 237 -17.46 -15.51 -10.16
N ASN A 238 -18.03 -14.83 -11.15
CA ASN A 238 -19.44 -14.43 -11.14
C ASN A 238 -20.33 -15.49 -11.81
N ALA A 239 -21.64 -15.25 -11.87
CA ALA A 239 -22.59 -16.18 -12.49
C ALA A 239 -22.34 -16.43 -13.99
N GLY A 240 -21.77 -15.46 -14.73
CA GLY A 240 -21.42 -15.62 -16.14
C GLY A 240 -20.12 -16.41 -16.36
N GLY A 241 -19.24 -16.46 -15.35
CA GLY A 241 -17.95 -17.15 -15.40
C GLY A 241 -17.95 -18.57 -14.84
N THR A 242 -19.10 -19.15 -14.50
CA THR A 242 -19.16 -20.53 -13.96
C THR A 242 -18.54 -21.56 -14.91
N HIS A 243 -18.56 -21.30 -16.22
CA HIS A 243 -17.88 -22.10 -17.24
C HIS A 243 -16.34 -22.10 -17.12
N LEU A 244 -15.76 -21.17 -16.36
CA LEU A 244 -14.32 -21.11 -16.08
C LEU A 244 -13.92 -21.99 -14.88
N MET A 245 -14.89 -22.58 -14.17
CA MET A 245 -14.62 -23.53 -13.10
C MET A 245 -14.53 -24.94 -13.67
N VAL A 246 -13.36 -25.57 -13.55
CA VAL A 246 -13.17 -26.96 -13.99
C VAL A 246 -13.85 -27.91 -12.99
N HIS A 247 -13.79 -27.61 -11.70
CA HIS A 247 -14.42 -28.38 -10.63
C HIS A 247 -15.45 -27.53 -9.89
N TYR A 248 -16.73 -27.73 -10.21
CA TYR A 248 -17.84 -27.11 -9.49
C TYR A 248 -18.06 -27.83 -8.16
N ASP A 249 -17.75 -27.17 -7.04
CA ASP A 249 -18.07 -27.67 -5.68
C ASP A 249 -19.41 -27.09 -5.20
N PRO A 250 -20.50 -27.89 -5.17
CA PRO A 250 -21.79 -27.47 -4.63
C PRO A 250 -21.84 -27.48 -3.09
N THR A 251 -20.82 -27.98 -2.38
CA THR A 251 -20.84 -28.10 -0.92
C THR A 251 -20.05 -27.00 -0.23
N ILE A 252 -20.80 -26.08 0.41
CA ILE A 252 -20.36 -24.85 1.09
C ILE A 252 -19.86 -23.79 0.10
N GLY A 253 -20.82 -22.94 -0.32
CA GLY A 253 -20.62 -21.83 -1.26
C GLY A 253 -19.31 -21.09 -1.04
N ALA A 254 -18.58 -20.84 -2.13
CA ALA A 254 -17.20 -20.38 -2.16
C ALA A 254 -16.97 -18.93 -1.66
N TRP A 255 -17.48 -18.61 -0.47
CA TRP A 255 -17.39 -17.32 0.22
C TRP A 255 -15.93 -16.91 0.45
N TRP A 256 -15.04 -17.89 0.60
CA TRP A 256 -13.61 -17.68 0.79
C TRP A 256 -12.96 -17.01 -0.45
N ARG A 257 -13.57 -17.15 -1.64
CA ARG A 257 -13.11 -16.50 -2.88
C ARG A 257 -13.18 -14.98 -2.82
N PHE A 258 -14.07 -14.41 -1.99
CA PHE A 258 -14.12 -12.95 -1.77
C PHE A 258 -12.89 -12.41 -1.03
N VAL A 259 -12.05 -13.28 -0.48
CA VAL A 259 -10.76 -12.92 0.14
C VAL A 259 -9.59 -13.39 -0.72
N SER A 260 -9.58 -14.66 -1.14
CA SER A 260 -8.41 -15.24 -1.85
C SER A 260 -8.10 -14.56 -3.17
N TYR A 261 -9.10 -14.09 -3.91
CA TYR A 261 -8.89 -13.43 -5.20
C TYR A 261 -7.99 -12.19 -5.10
N ALA A 262 -7.98 -11.52 -3.95
CA ALA A 262 -7.17 -10.32 -3.71
C ALA A 262 -5.68 -10.63 -3.54
N PHE A 263 -5.30 -11.90 -3.38
CA PHE A 263 -3.92 -12.35 -3.29
C PHE A 263 -3.42 -12.93 -4.61
N LEU A 264 -4.35 -13.38 -5.47
CA LEU A 264 -4.03 -13.86 -6.80
C LEU A 264 -3.74 -12.71 -7.76
N HIS A 265 -2.92 -12.95 -8.77
CA HIS A 265 -2.64 -11.99 -9.83
C HIS A 265 -2.83 -12.61 -11.22
N ASP A 266 -2.72 -11.78 -12.24
CA ASP A 266 -2.87 -12.24 -13.62
C ASP A 266 -1.59 -12.99 -14.00
N ASN A 267 -1.70 -14.30 -14.13
CA ASN A 267 -0.59 -15.17 -14.50
C ASN A 267 -0.02 -14.81 -15.89
N GLN A 268 -0.76 -14.14 -16.77
CA GLN A 268 -0.24 -13.76 -18.08
C GLN A 268 0.58 -12.45 -18.05
N SER A 269 0.52 -11.70 -16.94
CA SER A 269 1.09 -10.35 -16.86
C SER A 269 1.91 -10.11 -15.59
N TYR A 270 3.23 -10.14 -15.71
CA TYR A 270 4.15 -9.71 -14.64
C TYR A 270 3.92 -8.26 -14.21
N LEU A 271 3.44 -7.42 -15.13
CA LEU A 271 3.13 -6.03 -14.83
C LEU A 271 1.99 -5.92 -13.82
N HIS A 272 1.03 -6.84 -13.82
CA HIS A 272 -0.10 -6.80 -12.90
C HIS A 272 0.36 -6.90 -11.43
N ILE A 273 1.21 -7.87 -11.09
CA ILE A 273 1.78 -7.98 -9.73
C ILE A 273 2.75 -6.84 -9.42
N ALA A 274 3.56 -6.41 -10.39
CA ALA A 274 4.51 -5.31 -10.19
C ALA A 274 3.79 -4.00 -9.84
N PHE A 275 2.72 -3.65 -10.57
CA PHE A 275 1.94 -2.45 -10.31
C PHE A 275 1.20 -2.52 -8.98
N ASN A 276 0.57 -3.64 -8.63
CA ASN A 276 -0.08 -3.80 -7.32
C ASN A 276 0.93 -3.69 -6.17
N SER A 277 2.09 -4.34 -6.30
CA SER A 277 3.15 -4.29 -5.29
C SER A 277 3.73 -2.89 -5.13
N PHE A 278 3.95 -2.18 -6.24
CA PHE A 278 4.41 -0.79 -6.22
C PHE A 278 3.35 0.15 -5.64
N ALA A 279 2.08 -0.01 -6.02
CA ALA A 279 0.99 0.79 -5.50
C ALA A 279 0.83 0.57 -3.98
N LEU A 280 0.87 -0.68 -3.52
CA LEU A 280 0.83 -1.01 -2.09
C LEU A 280 2.07 -0.48 -1.35
N TRP A 281 3.26 -0.57 -1.93
CA TRP A 281 4.46 0.02 -1.34
C TRP A 281 4.36 1.55 -1.22
N ASN A 282 3.73 2.24 -2.16
CA ASN A 282 3.53 3.67 -2.04
C ASN A 282 2.49 4.00 -0.98
N ILE A 283 1.26 3.50 -1.15
CA ILE A 283 0.12 3.93 -0.32
C ILE A 283 0.10 3.23 1.04
N GLY A 284 0.52 1.97 1.09
CA GLY A 284 0.43 1.13 2.28
C GLY A 284 1.37 1.59 3.39
N ARG A 285 2.55 2.12 3.04
CA ARG A 285 3.46 2.71 4.04
C ARG A 285 2.80 3.90 4.75
N PHE A 286 2.14 4.78 4.02
CA PHE A 286 1.41 5.90 4.63
C PHE A 286 0.24 5.42 5.47
N ALA A 287 -0.58 4.51 4.94
CA ALA A 287 -1.72 3.95 5.66
C ALA A 287 -1.29 3.23 6.97
N GLU A 288 -0.28 2.37 6.92
CA GLU A 288 0.20 1.62 8.09
C GLU A 288 0.85 2.54 9.13
N ILE A 289 1.61 3.54 8.71
CA ILE A 289 2.24 4.49 9.63
C ILE A 289 1.16 5.36 10.29
N TRP A 290 0.23 5.92 9.52
CA TRP A 290 -0.76 6.90 9.99
C TRP A 290 -1.95 6.28 10.72
N TYR A 291 -2.44 5.12 10.29
CA TYR A 291 -3.59 4.45 10.90
C TYR A 291 -3.20 3.25 11.76
N GLY A 292 -1.98 2.73 11.61
CA GLY A 292 -1.53 1.54 12.32
C GLY A 292 -1.91 0.24 11.62
N ARG A 293 -1.26 -0.84 12.06
CA ARG A 293 -1.29 -2.17 11.42
C ARG A 293 -2.69 -2.77 11.32
N LEU A 294 -3.48 -2.68 12.40
CA LEU A 294 -4.82 -3.27 12.46
C LEU A 294 -5.81 -2.58 11.52
N VAL A 295 -5.83 -1.25 11.54
CA VAL A 295 -6.70 -0.48 10.63
C VAL A 295 -6.27 -0.68 9.19
N PHE A 296 -4.97 -0.64 8.91
CA PHE A 296 -4.42 -0.89 7.58
C PHE A 296 -4.86 -2.25 7.02
N LEU A 297 -4.57 -3.34 7.75
CA LEU A 297 -4.86 -4.69 7.27
C LEU A 297 -6.36 -4.96 7.21
N GLY A 298 -7.12 -4.57 8.24
CA GLY A 298 -8.57 -4.75 8.25
C GLY A 298 -9.27 -3.93 7.17
N THR A 299 -8.79 -2.72 6.87
CA THR A 299 -9.31 -1.92 5.75
C THR A 299 -9.02 -2.62 4.43
N PHE A 300 -7.77 -3.02 4.17
CA PHE A 300 -7.39 -3.72 2.94
C PHE A 300 -8.30 -4.94 2.68
N LEU A 301 -8.53 -5.76 3.71
CA LEU A 301 -9.36 -6.97 3.61
C LEU A 301 -10.85 -6.64 3.41
N LEU A 302 -11.41 -5.73 4.20
CA LEU A 302 -12.83 -5.33 4.06
C LEU A 302 -13.13 -4.72 2.70
N THR A 303 -12.23 -3.87 2.19
CA THR A 303 -12.44 -3.21 0.90
C THR A 303 -12.16 -4.14 -0.26
N ALA A 304 -11.28 -5.14 -0.11
CA ALA A 304 -11.17 -6.24 -1.07
C ALA A 304 -12.49 -7.03 -1.17
N VAL A 305 -13.10 -7.40 -0.04
CA VAL A 305 -14.41 -8.07 -0.03
C VAL A 305 -15.49 -7.17 -0.64
N ALA A 306 -15.57 -5.91 -0.24
CA ALA A 306 -16.56 -4.95 -0.77
C ALA A 306 -16.41 -4.71 -2.27
N GLY A 307 -15.17 -4.63 -2.78
CA GLY A 307 -14.88 -4.54 -4.22
C GLY A 307 -15.33 -5.80 -4.97
N GLY A 308 -15.05 -6.98 -4.42
CA GLY A 308 -15.49 -8.25 -4.99
C GLY A 308 -17.03 -8.35 -5.04
N ILE A 309 -17.72 -7.99 -3.96
CA ILE A 309 -19.20 -7.93 -3.92
C ILE A 309 -19.73 -6.96 -4.97
N THR A 310 -19.15 -5.76 -5.05
CA THR A 310 -19.57 -4.73 -6.02
C THR A 310 -19.43 -5.26 -7.45
N TRP A 311 -18.31 -5.91 -7.77
CA TRP A 311 -18.10 -6.52 -9.07
C TRP A 311 -19.09 -7.66 -9.35
N VAL A 312 -19.28 -8.61 -8.43
CA VAL A 312 -20.22 -9.74 -8.63
C VAL A 312 -21.64 -9.24 -8.89
N VAL A 313 -22.09 -8.25 -8.10
CA VAL A 313 -23.46 -7.71 -8.21
C VAL A 313 -23.66 -6.95 -9.52
N LEU A 314 -22.66 -6.18 -9.97
CA LEU A 314 -22.79 -5.34 -11.17
C LEU A 314 -22.49 -6.08 -12.48
N THR A 315 -21.85 -7.25 -12.41
CA THR A 315 -21.51 -8.07 -13.59
C THR A 315 -22.27 -9.40 -13.63
N SER A 316 -23.29 -9.56 -12.78
CA SER A 316 -24.04 -10.82 -12.67
C SER A 316 -24.64 -11.22 -14.03
N GLY A 317 -24.14 -12.33 -14.59
CA GLY A 317 -24.61 -12.88 -15.88
C GLY A 317 -23.81 -12.42 -17.10
N ASP A 318 -22.82 -11.54 -16.94
CA ASP A 318 -21.91 -11.16 -18.03
C ASP A 318 -20.73 -12.13 -18.13
N THR A 319 -20.65 -12.86 -19.25
CA THR A 319 -19.60 -13.84 -19.52
C THR A 319 -18.26 -13.18 -19.87
N ALA A 320 -18.26 -11.93 -20.36
CA ALA A 320 -17.04 -11.20 -20.70
C ALA A 320 -16.22 -10.81 -19.45
N PHE A 321 -16.89 -10.71 -18.30
CA PHE A 321 -16.27 -10.45 -17.00
C PHE A 321 -16.42 -11.67 -16.08
N GLY A 322 -16.17 -12.88 -16.58
CA GLY A 322 -16.43 -14.11 -15.81
C GLY A 322 -15.59 -14.28 -14.52
N MET A 323 -14.40 -13.67 -14.46
CA MET A 323 -13.44 -13.87 -13.37
C MET A 323 -12.70 -12.59 -12.99
N THR A 324 -12.31 -12.45 -11.72
CA THR A 324 -11.43 -11.38 -11.26
C THR A 324 -10.40 -11.85 -10.24
N VAL A 325 -9.22 -11.23 -10.30
CA VAL A 325 -8.07 -11.41 -9.40
C VAL A 325 -7.40 -10.06 -9.14
N GLY A 326 -6.63 -9.96 -8.06
CA GLY A 326 -5.73 -8.83 -7.81
C GLY A 326 -6.03 -8.07 -6.53
N ALA A 327 -4.96 -7.61 -5.86
CA ALA A 327 -5.01 -6.83 -4.62
C ALA A 327 -5.62 -5.43 -4.78
N SER A 328 -5.85 -4.99 -6.01
CA SER A 328 -6.14 -3.60 -6.38
C SER A 328 -7.43 -3.04 -5.74
N ALA A 329 -8.45 -3.86 -5.46
CA ALA A 329 -9.64 -3.43 -4.70
C ALA A 329 -9.28 -3.07 -3.24
N GLY A 330 -8.41 -3.85 -2.61
CA GLY A 330 -7.85 -3.54 -1.29
C GLY A 330 -7.02 -2.26 -1.30
N ILE A 331 -6.18 -2.09 -2.32
CA ILE A 331 -5.30 -0.92 -2.47
C ILE A 331 -6.11 0.37 -2.71
N THR A 332 -7.10 0.32 -3.61
CA THR A 332 -8.01 1.46 -3.85
C THR A 332 -8.86 1.78 -2.63
N GLY A 333 -9.22 0.77 -1.82
CA GLY A 333 -9.82 1.01 -0.50
C GLY A 333 -8.90 1.73 0.48
N LEU A 334 -7.60 1.44 0.48
CA LEU A 334 -6.62 2.23 1.26
C LEU A 334 -6.50 3.67 0.73
N MET A 335 -6.65 3.90 -0.58
CA MET A 335 -6.76 5.25 -1.13
C MET A 335 -8.02 5.95 -0.61
N GLY A 336 -9.17 5.25 -0.60
CA GLY A 336 -10.41 5.74 0.00
C GLY A 336 -10.27 6.06 1.49
N LEU A 337 -9.50 5.26 2.24
CA LEU A 337 -9.21 5.53 3.65
C LEU A 337 -8.39 6.83 3.83
N LEU A 338 -7.43 7.05 2.95
CA LEU A 338 -6.49 8.17 3.04
C LEU A 338 -7.01 9.47 2.44
N ILE A 339 -8.03 9.44 1.57
CA ILE A 339 -8.55 10.68 0.95
C ILE A 339 -9.11 11.66 2.00
N LEU A 340 -9.62 11.14 3.12
CA LEU A 340 -10.12 11.92 4.24
C LEU A 340 -9.04 12.28 5.29
N VAL A 341 -7.77 11.95 5.05
CA VAL A 341 -6.68 12.37 5.93
C VAL A 341 -6.52 13.90 5.92
N GLY A 342 -6.24 14.46 7.10
CA GLY A 342 -6.25 15.89 7.36
C GLY A 342 -7.64 16.51 7.56
N ARG A 343 -8.74 15.80 7.28
CA ARG A 343 -10.12 16.32 7.43
C ARG A 343 -10.52 16.42 8.90
N PHE A 344 -10.30 15.33 9.65
CA PHE A 344 -10.75 15.19 11.05
C PHE A 344 -9.69 15.59 12.07
N GLN A 345 -8.41 15.57 11.68
CA GLN A 345 -7.26 15.90 12.54
C GLN A 345 -7.06 17.42 12.65
N GLY A 346 -7.76 18.20 11.81
CA GLY A 346 -7.75 19.66 11.84
C GLY A 346 -6.33 20.24 11.75
N ARG A 347 -5.97 21.07 12.73
CA ARG A 347 -4.64 21.71 12.82
C ARG A 347 -3.56 20.80 13.41
N GLN A 348 -3.75 19.48 13.46
CA GLN A 348 -2.74 18.52 13.93
C GLN A 348 -2.12 17.68 12.81
N PHE A 349 -2.64 17.81 11.58
CA PHE A 349 -2.07 17.19 10.38
C PHE A 349 -1.70 18.27 9.35
N PRO A 350 -0.49 18.26 8.74
CA PRO A 350 -0.09 19.32 7.82
C PRO A 350 -1.00 19.41 6.59
N LYS A 351 -1.55 20.59 6.31
CA LYS A 351 -2.47 20.83 5.18
C LYS A 351 -1.84 20.50 3.83
N ALA A 352 -0.57 20.87 3.65
CA ALA A 352 0.18 20.58 2.42
C ALA A 352 0.33 19.07 2.19
N THR A 353 0.66 18.29 3.23
CA THR A 353 0.73 16.84 3.15
C THR A 353 -0.63 16.24 2.79
N ALA A 354 -1.71 16.69 3.42
CA ALA A 354 -3.06 16.21 3.11
C ALA A 354 -3.47 16.54 1.66
N ALA A 355 -3.12 17.73 1.17
CA ALA A 355 -3.38 18.14 -0.21
C ALA A 355 -2.58 17.30 -1.21
N GLY A 356 -1.30 17.06 -0.94
CA GLY A 356 -0.45 16.20 -1.79
C GLY A 356 -0.96 14.76 -1.85
N VAL A 357 -1.38 14.18 -0.72
CA VAL A 357 -1.99 12.84 -0.68
C VAL A 357 -3.27 12.79 -1.51
N ARG A 358 -4.18 13.76 -1.35
CA ARG A 358 -5.41 13.83 -2.14
C ARG A 358 -5.16 14.01 -3.63
N GLN A 359 -4.21 14.87 -4.00
CA GLN A 359 -3.82 15.07 -5.40
C GLN A 359 -3.29 13.77 -6.00
N TRP A 360 -2.39 13.09 -5.30
CA TRP A 360 -1.85 11.80 -5.74
C TRP A 360 -2.96 10.75 -5.90
N ILE A 361 -3.88 10.66 -4.92
CA ILE A 361 -5.04 9.76 -5.00
C ILE A 361 -5.91 10.11 -6.20
N GLY A 362 -6.22 11.39 -6.43
CA GLY A 362 -7.04 11.84 -7.56
C GLY A 362 -6.44 11.47 -8.91
N ILE A 363 -5.12 11.66 -9.09
CA ILE A 363 -4.40 11.28 -10.31
C ILE A 363 -4.45 9.76 -10.52
N ASN A 364 -4.16 8.97 -9.48
CA ASN A 364 -4.11 7.51 -9.61
C ASN A 364 -5.51 6.92 -9.80
N ALA A 365 -6.53 7.43 -9.11
CA ALA A 365 -7.91 7.00 -9.31
C ALA A 365 -8.40 7.30 -10.75
N ALA A 366 -8.05 8.48 -11.28
CA ALA A 366 -8.36 8.82 -12.67
C ALA A 366 -7.62 7.92 -13.66
N LEU A 367 -6.34 7.61 -13.41
CA LEU A 367 -5.55 6.71 -14.24
C LEU A 367 -6.13 5.29 -14.25
N ILE A 368 -6.48 4.74 -13.08
CA ILE A 368 -7.11 3.41 -12.95
C ILE A 368 -8.42 3.38 -13.74
N LEU A 369 -9.28 4.37 -13.53
CA LEU A 369 -10.55 4.48 -14.25
C LEU A 369 -10.34 4.54 -15.77
N PHE A 370 -9.39 5.37 -16.22
CA PHE A 370 -9.02 5.50 -17.62
C PHE A 370 -8.53 4.18 -18.22
N MET A 371 -7.64 3.46 -17.52
CA MET A 371 -7.12 2.17 -17.97
C MET A 371 -8.24 1.12 -18.10
N GLY A 372 -9.17 1.05 -17.13
CA GLY A 372 -10.30 0.12 -17.23
C GLY A 372 -11.36 0.49 -18.28
N ILE A 373 -11.55 1.78 -18.58
CA ILE A 373 -12.47 2.21 -19.66
C ILE A 373 -11.86 1.94 -21.04
N THR A 374 -10.56 2.16 -21.20
CA THR A 374 -9.88 2.07 -22.49
C THR A 374 -9.32 0.68 -22.80
N GLY A 375 -9.24 -0.20 -21.79
CA GLY A 375 -8.55 -1.49 -21.88
C GLY A 375 -7.02 -1.37 -21.94
N LEU A 376 -6.46 -0.14 -21.82
CA LEU A 376 -5.02 0.08 -21.82
C LEU A 376 -4.40 -0.51 -20.55
N GLY A 377 -3.50 -1.48 -20.72
CA GLY A 377 -2.82 -2.17 -19.62
C GLY A 377 -3.50 -3.46 -19.15
N GLY A 378 -4.51 -3.97 -19.87
CA GLY A 378 -5.17 -5.25 -19.62
C GLY A 378 -6.59 -5.11 -19.05
N LEU A 379 -7.14 -6.21 -18.52
CA LEU A 379 -8.48 -6.26 -17.92
C LEU A 379 -8.50 -5.61 -16.52
N VAL A 380 -8.49 -4.28 -16.48
CA VAL A 380 -8.57 -3.51 -15.23
C VAL A 380 -10.03 -3.45 -14.74
N ASN A 381 -10.30 -4.07 -13.58
CA ASN A 381 -11.65 -4.20 -13.03
C ASN A 381 -12.12 -2.94 -12.27
N ASN A 382 -12.66 -1.97 -13.02
CA ASN A 382 -13.16 -0.72 -12.45
C ASN A 382 -14.30 -0.91 -11.43
N TYR A 383 -15.15 -1.94 -11.57
CA TYR A 383 -16.22 -2.20 -10.60
C TYR A 383 -15.66 -2.51 -9.22
N ALA A 384 -14.64 -3.36 -9.16
CA ALA A 384 -13.97 -3.71 -7.92
C ALA A 384 -13.21 -2.51 -7.32
N HIS A 385 -12.57 -1.68 -8.16
CA HIS A 385 -11.88 -0.47 -7.71
C HIS A 385 -12.83 0.57 -7.11
N VAL A 386 -13.95 0.84 -7.77
CA VAL A 386 -14.96 1.78 -7.27
C VAL A 386 -15.54 1.28 -5.96
N GLY A 387 -15.91 0.00 -5.89
CA GLY A 387 -16.43 -0.62 -4.66
C GLY A 387 -15.43 -0.55 -3.50
N GLY A 388 -14.17 -0.89 -3.75
CA GLY A 388 -13.10 -0.80 -2.77
C GLY A 388 -12.88 0.64 -2.28
N PHE A 389 -12.76 1.60 -3.21
CA PHE A 389 -12.55 3.01 -2.89
C PHE A 389 -13.68 3.61 -2.05
N VAL A 390 -14.94 3.38 -2.43
CA VAL A 390 -16.12 3.89 -1.70
C VAL A 390 -16.20 3.26 -0.31
N ALA A 391 -15.97 1.94 -0.18
CA ALA A 391 -15.93 1.28 1.12
C ALA A 391 -14.80 1.84 2.00
N GLY A 392 -13.63 2.12 1.43
CA GLY A 392 -12.52 2.76 2.12
C GLY A 392 -12.86 4.16 2.65
N MET A 393 -13.56 4.98 1.85
CA MET A 393 -14.08 6.27 2.30
C MET A 393 -15.05 6.12 3.47
N GLY A 394 -15.95 5.13 3.41
CA GLY A 394 -16.86 4.81 4.51
C GLY A 394 -16.11 4.43 5.78
N LEU A 395 -15.09 3.58 5.66
CA LEU A 395 -14.24 3.18 6.78
C LEU A 395 -13.47 4.36 7.37
N ALA A 396 -13.02 5.33 6.57
CA ALA A 396 -12.38 6.56 7.07
C ALA A 396 -13.29 7.44 7.94
N LEU A 397 -14.62 7.33 7.80
CA LEU A 397 -15.57 8.05 8.66
C LEU A 397 -15.68 7.42 10.05
N VAL A 398 -15.39 6.13 10.17
CA VAL A 398 -15.57 5.34 11.40
C VAL A 398 -14.23 5.12 12.11
N LEU A 399 -13.21 4.72 11.35
CA LEU A 399 -11.89 4.35 11.85
C LEU A 399 -10.96 5.57 11.90
N PRO A 400 -10.47 5.95 13.09
CA PRO A 400 -9.60 7.10 13.24
C PRO A 400 -8.16 6.76 12.82
N PRO A 401 -7.38 7.74 12.32
CA PRO A 401 -5.94 7.59 12.34
C PRO A 401 -5.41 7.65 13.77
N ARG A 402 -4.13 7.35 13.92
CA ARG A 402 -3.46 7.31 15.22
C ARG A 402 -3.47 8.68 15.91
N ALA A 403 -3.55 8.65 17.24
CA ALA A 403 -3.44 9.84 18.08
C ALA A 403 -2.17 10.67 17.81
N ALA A 404 -1.08 10.02 17.40
CA ALA A 404 0.19 10.68 17.07
C ALA A 404 0.11 11.69 15.90
N ILE A 405 -0.88 11.56 15.01
CA ILE A 405 -1.09 12.49 13.89
C ILE A 405 -2.42 13.27 14.02
N GLY A 406 -2.95 13.34 15.24
CA GLY A 406 -4.17 14.07 15.56
C GLY A 406 -5.48 13.31 15.36
N GLY A 407 -5.41 11.97 15.31
CA GLY A 407 -6.59 11.13 15.46
C GLY A 407 -6.81 10.72 16.92
N ARG A 408 -7.24 9.47 17.14
CA ARG A 408 -7.48 8.90 18.48
C ARG A 408 -7.11 7.41 18.51
N ASP A 409 -7.00 6.85 19.71
CA ASP A 409 -6.85 5.41 19.86
C ASP A 409 -8.15 4.68 19.47
N LEU A 410 -7.99 3.43 19.02
CA LEU A 410 -9.12 2.57 18.68
C LEU A 410 -9.92 2.21 19.93
N ARG A 411 -11.24 2.23 19.80
CA ARG A 411 -12.16 1.70 20.82
C ARG A 411 -12.04 0.18 20.84
N ARG A 412 -12.33 -0.44 21.99
CA ARG A 412 -12.29 -1.91 22.13
C ARG A 412 -13.15 -2.62 21.08
N VAL A 413 -14.31 -2.07 20.74
CA VAL A 413 -15.21 -2.61 19.70
C VAL A 413 -14.60 -2.51 18.31
N GLU A 414 -13.90 -1.42 17.99
CA GLU A 414 -13.20 -1.25 16.70
C GLU A 414 -12.03 -2.23 16.58
N THR A 415 -11.24 -2.37 17.65
CA THR A 415 -10.16 -3.35 17.73
C THR A 415 -10.68 -4.77 17.59
N ALA A 416 -11.74 -5.14 18.31
CA ALA A 416 -12.35 -6.47 18.23
C ALA A 416 -12.94 -6.75 16.84
N GLY A 417 -13.61 -5.77 16.24
CA GLY A 417 -14.15 -5.87 14.88
C GLY A 417 -13.04 -6.08 13.84
N LEU A 418 -11.97 -5.29 13.89
CA LEU A 418 -10.83 -5.46 12.99
C LEU A 418 -10.11 -6.81 13.20
N ALA A 419 -9.96 -7.25 14.45
CA ALA A 419 -9.37 -8.56 14.76
C ALA A 419 -10.24 -9.71 14.22
N LEU A 420 -11.57 -9.61 14.36
CA LEU A 420 -12.51 -10.59 13.83
C LEU A 420 -12.45 -10.66 12.30
N VAL A 421 -12.37 -9.52 11.61
CA VAL A 421 -12.19 -9.46 10.15
C VAL A 421 -10.90 -10.16 9.74
N ILE A 422 -9.79 -9.87 10.41
CA ILE A 422 -8.50 -10.49 10.10
C ILE A 422 -8.55 -12.01 10.36
N ALA A 423 -9.19 -12.44 11.45
CA ALA A 423 -9.37 -13.86 11.74
C ALA A 423 -10.25 -14.56 10.69
N ALA A 424 -11.37 -13.95 10.30
CA ALA A 424 -12.26 -14.49 9.26
C ALA A 424 -11.56 -14.58 7.90
N ALA A 425 -10.76 -13.58 7.54
CA ALA A 425 -9.94 -13.61 6.34
C ALA A 425 -8.86 -14.70 6.40
N ALA A 426 -8.23 -14.91 7.56
CA ALA A 426 -7.28 -16.01 7.73
C ALA A 426 -7.97 -17.38 7.54
N VAL A 427 -9.18 -17.55 8.09
CA VAL A 427 -9.99 -18.76 7.86
C VAL A 427 -10.33 -18.90 6.38
N ALA A 428 -10.73 -17.83 5.69
CA ALA A 428 -10.96 -17.84 4.25
C ALA A 428 -9.73 -18.35 3.46
N LEU A 429 -8.53 -17.85 3.80
CA LEU A 429 -7.29 -18.25 3.16
C LEU A 429 -6.90 -19.71 3.49
N ILE A 430 -7.26 -20.23 4.66
CA ILE A 430 -7.11 -21.65 4.98
C ILE A 430 -8.00 -22.51 4.09
N PHE A 431 -9.28 -22.13 3.91
CA PHE A 431 -10.17 -22.82 2.98
C PHE A 431 -9.65 -22.77 1.54
N ALA A 432 -9.09 -21.64 1.11
CA ALA A 432 -8.44 -21.53 -0.20
C ALA A 432 -7.25 -22.50 -0.33
N GLY A 433 -6.39 -22.59 0.70
CA GLY A 433 -5.27 -23.53 0.71
C GLY A 433 -5.70 -25.00 0.70
N LEU A 434 -6.76 -25.35 1.45
CA LEU A 434 -7.33 -26.70 1.45
C LEU A 434 -7.94 -27.06 0.09
N HIS A 435 -8.60 -26.10 -0.56
CA HIS A 435 -9.11 -26.27 -1.92
C HIS A 435 -7.95 -26.51 -2.89
N VAL A 436 -6.93 -25.65 -2.92
CA VAL A 436 -5.74 -25.85 -3.78
C VAL A 436 -5.07 -27.20 -3.53
N GLN A 437 -4.96 -27.65 -2.27
CA GLN A 437 -4.42 -28.97 -1.96
C GLN A 437 -5.29 -30.11 -2.54
N SER A 438 -6.61 -29.96 -2.49
CA SER A 438 -7.56 -30.88 -3.15
C SER A 438 -7.32 -30.91 -4.66
N GLU A 439 -7.17 -29.75 -5.30
CA GLU A 439 -6.96 -29.64 -6.74
C GLU A 439 -5.61 -30.24 -7.19
N ILE A 440 -4.52 -30.07 -6.43
CA ILE A 440 -3.23 -30.68 -6.76
C ILE A 440 -3.26 -32.21 -6.60
N GLY A 441 -4.03 -32.73 -5.64
CA GLY A 441 -4.23 -34.17 -5.44
C GLY A 441 -5.27 -34.78 -6.39
N SER A 442 -5.90 -33.95 -7.22
CA SER A 442 -6.94 -34.34 -8.15
C SER A 442 -6.32 -34.77 -9.47
N SER A 443 -6.63 -35.98 -9.95
CA SER A 443 -6.18 -36.47 -11.25
C SER A 443 -7.38 -36.92 -12.07
N PRO A 444 -7.65 -36.30 -13.23
CA PRO A 444 -8.59 -36.87 -14.18
C PRO A 444 -7.99 -38.19 -14.66
N ALA A 445 -8.69 -39.29 -14.42
CA ALA A 445 -8.29 -40.57 -14.97
C ALA A 445 -9.48 -41.38 -15.46
N ILE A 446 -9.35 -41.87 -16.69
CA ILE A 446 -10.38 -42.67 -17.33
C ILE A 446 -9.79 -44.01 -17.76
N SER A 447 -10.56 -45.07 -17.54
CA SER A 447 -10.34 -46.38 -18.13
C SER A 447 -11.43 -46.60 -19.19
N ILE A 448 -11.04 -47.08 -20.36
CA ILE A 448 -11.95 -47.38 -21.47
C ILE A 448 -11.88 -48.88 -21.71
N ASP A 449 -13.01 -49.56 -21.59
CA ASP A 449 -13.21 -50.91 -22.10
C ASP A 449 -14.06 -50.85 -23.37
N SER A 450 -13.79 -51.75 -24.31
CA SER A 450 -14.38 -51.69 -25.66
C SER A 450 -14.67 -53.08 -26.18
N GLN A 451 -15.84 -53.27 -26.76
CA GLN A 451 -16.23 -54.50 -27.44
C GLN A 451 -16.81 -54.14 -28.81
N TYR A 452 -16.12 -54.57 -29.86
CA TYR A 452 -16.51 -54.37 -31.26
C TYR A 452 -16.01 -55.55 -32.11
N SER A 453 -16.65 -55.77 -33.26
CA SER A 453 -16.16 -56.75 -34.23
C SER A 453 -14.99 -56.16 -35.03
N PRO A 454 -13.83 -56.83 -35.12
CA PRO A 454 -12.72 -56.37 -35.95
C PRO A 454 -13.03 -56.42 -37.45
N THR A 455 -14.11 -57.10 -37.84
CA THR A 455 -14.62 -57.14 -39.21
C THR A 455 -16.04 -56.58 -39.31
N ALA A 456 -16.31 -55.82 -40.36
CA ALA A 456 -17.64 -55.31 -40.71
C ALA A 456 -17.93 -55.57 -42.20
N THR A 457 -19.20 -55.48 -42.60
CA THR A 457 -19.61 -55.65 -44.00
C THR A 457 -20.34 -54.39 -44.47
N VAL A 458 -20.06 -53.95 -45.70
CA VAL A 458 -20.73 -52.78 -46.30
C VAL A 458 -22.24 -52.99 -46.26
N GLY A 459 -22.97 -51.98 -45.78
CA GLY A 459 -24.43 -52.04 -45.66
C GLY A 459 -24.97 -52.92 -44.52
N ALA A 460 -24.13 -53.61 -43.73
CA ALA A 460 -24.58 -54.31 -42.53
C ALA A 460 -24.41 -53.42 -41.28
N PRO A 461 -25.37 -53.41 -40.34
CA PRO A 461 -25.20 -52.71 -39.06
C PRO A 461 -24.16 -53.43 -38.20
N SER A 462 -23.28 -52.66 -37.57
CA SER A 462 -22.27 -53.10 -36.61
C SER A 462 -22.51 -52.40 -35.27
N ASP A 463 -22.42 -53.18 -34.19
CA ASP A 463 -22.55 -52.69 -32.83
C ASP A 463 -21.17 -52.41 -32.24
N PHE A 464 -21.00 -51.22 -31.67
CA PHE A 464 -19.82 -50.80 -30.95
C PHE A 464 -20.22 -50.51 -29.51
N HIS A 465 -19.65 -51.26 -28.56
CA HIS A 465 -19.87 -51.06 -27.14
C HIS A 465 -18.62 -50.48 -26.52
N PHE A 466 -18.77 -49.39 -25.79
CA PHE A 466 -17.69 -48.76 -25.07
C PHE A 466 -18.16 -48.45 -23.65
N THR A 467 -17.35 -48.85 -22.68
CA THR A 467 -17.56 -48.55 -21.26
C THR A 467 -16.44 -47.63 -20.81
N VAL A 468 -16.82 -46.43 -20.43
CA VAL A 468 -15.90 -45.39 -19.96
C VAL A 468 -16.06 -45.28 -18.45
N LYS A 469 -15.02 -45.63 -17.70
CA LYS A 469 -14.99 -45.57 -16.24
C LYS A 469 -14.10 -44.43 -15.77
N ASN A 470 -14.62 -43.59 -14.88
CA ASN A 470 -13.81 -42.60 -14.20
C ASN A 470 -13.03 -43.28 -13.07
N VAL A 471 -11.76 -43.57 -13.32
CA VAL A 471 -10.83 -44.15 -12.33
C VAL A 471 -10.02 -43.06 -11.62
N GLY A 472 -10.27 -41.80 -11.96
CA GLY A 472 -9.68 -40.62 -11.34
C GLY A 472 -10.38 -40.23 -10.05
N THR A 473 -9.88 -39.15 -9.47
CA THR A 473 -10.43 -38.57 -8.23
C THR A 473 -11.36 -37.38 -8.50
N THR A 474 -11.44 -36.91 -9.75
CA THR A 474 -12.24 -35.74 -10.16
C THR A 474 -13.55 -36.12 -10.80
N HIS A 475 -14.57 -35.31 -10.58
CA HIS A 475 -15.84 -35.44 -11.30
C HIS A 475 -15.72 -34.85 -12.71
N ILE A 476 -16.09 -35.62 -13.74
CA ILE A 476 -16.14 -35.15 -15.13
C ILE A 476 -17.50 -34.51 -15.34
N THR A 477 -17.57 -33.24 -15.72
CA THR A 477 -18.84 -32.50 -15.78
C THR A 477 -19.61 -32.76 -17.07
N ASN A 478 -18.94 -32.92 -18.20
CA ASN A 478 -19.55 -33.35 -19.45
C ASN A 478 -18.64 -34.24 -20.29
N LEU A 479 -18.74 -35.56 -20.09
CA LEU A 479 -18.01 -36.55 -20.88
C LEU A 479 -18.39 -36.44 -22.36
N THR A 480 -17.45 -35.99 -23.18
CA THR A 480 -17.60 -35.92 -24.64
C THR A 480 -16.61 -36.85 -25.32
N ILE A 481 -17.08 -37.53 -26.35
CA ILE A 481 -16.27 -38.42 -27.18
C ILE A 481 -16.18 -37.79 -28.56
N LEU A 482 -14.98 -37.36 -28.93
CA LEU A 482 -14.72 -36.68 -30.19
C LEU A 482 -14.02 -37.64 -31.15
N PHE A 483 -14.58 -37.87 -32.32
CA PHE A 483 -13.90 -38.62 -33.37
C PHE A 483 -12.80 -37.76 -33.98
N ASP A 484 -11.61 -38.32 -34.16
CA ASP A 484 -10.50 -37.62 -34.80
C ASP A 484 -10.87 -37.29 -36.26
N GLU A 485 -10.82 -36.02 -36.64
CA GLU A 485 -11.09 -35.57 -38.02
C GLU A 485 -10.12 -36.21 -39.03
N GLY A 486 -8.90 -36.59 -38.60
CA GLY A 486 -7.94 -37.29 -39.43
C GLY A 486 -8.40 -38.69 -39.84
N ASP A 487 -9.19 -39.34 -38.99
CA ASP A 487 -9.62 -40.73 -39.18
C ASP A 487 -10.98 -40.85 -39.88
N ARG A 488 -11.70 -39.73 -40.05
CA ARG A 488 -12.90 -39.59 -40.88
C ARG A 488 -13.96 -40.68 -40.65
N PHE A 489 -14.15 -41.08 -39.39
CA PHE A 489 -15.09 -42.15 -39.03
C PHE A 489 -16.49 -41.93 -39.62
N LEU A 490 -17.01 -40.71 -39.55
CA LEU A 490 -18.33 -40.34 -40.06
C LEU A 490 -18.43 -40.28 -41.60
N ASP A 491 -17.30 -40.29 -42.32
CA ASP A 491 -17.29 -40.40 -43.78
C ASP A 491 -17.58 -41.86 -44.20
N HIS A 492 -17.08 -42.83 -43.44
CA HIS A 492 -17.17 -44.26 -43.73
C HIS A 492 -18.33 -44.97 -43.02
N TYR A 493 -18.90 -44.36 -41.98
CA TYR A 493 -19.98 -44.94 -41.18
C TYR A 493 -21.20 -44.01 -41.09
N THR A 494 -22.40 -44.60 -41.21
CA THR A 494 -23.65 -43.94 -40.83
C THR A 494 -24.05 -44.38 -39.44
N VAL A 495 -24.05 -43.46 -38.46
CA VAL A 495 -24.53 -43.76 -37.10
C VAL A 495 -26.06 -43.85 -37.11
N LEU A 496 -26.58 -45.00 -36.69
CA LEU A 496 -28.02 -45.30 -36.64
C LEU A 496 -28.62 -44.99 -35.27
N THR A 497 -27.93 -45.34 -34.18
CA THR A 497 -28.33 -45.07 -32.78
C THR A 497 -27.11 -44.92 -31.89
N SER A 498 -27.13 -44.05 -30.88
CA SER A 498 -25.98 -43.75 -30.00
C SER A 498 -26.19 -44.08 -28.51
N GLY A 499 -27.21 -44.87 -28.17
CA GLY A 499 -27.48 -45.26 -26.78
C GLY A 499 -27.83 -44.04 -25.89
N PRO A 500 -27.28 -43.93 -24.66
CA PRO A 500 -27.57 -42.81 -23.75
C PRO A 500 -26.87 -41.49 -24.13
N CYS A 501 -25.90 -41.52 -25.05
CA CYS A 501 -25.18 -40.32 -25.48
C CYS A 501 -25.90 -39.65 -26.66
N ALA A 502 -25.99 -38.32 -26.64
CA ALA A 502 -26.55 -37.55 -27.75
C ALA A 502 -25.47 -37.25 -28.80
N VAL A 503 -25.85 -37.26 -30.08
CA VAL A 503 -24.96 -36.78 -31.14
C VAL A 503 -24.77 -35.28 -30.98
N GLU A 504 -23.52 -34.86 -30.83
CA GLU A 504 -23.18 -33.45 -30.69
C GLU A 504 -23.28 -32.79 -32.08
N LYS A 505 -24.14 -31.77 -32.22
CA LYS A 505 -24.37 -31.13 -33.53
C LYS A 505 -23.28 -30.11 -33.88
N SER A 506 -22.54 -29.67 -32.88
CA SER A 506 -21.51 -28.63 -33.01
C SER A 506 -20.10 -29.19 -33.30
N LEU A 507 -19.88 -30.49 -33.07
CA LEU A 507 -18.60 -31.19 -33.23
C LEU A 507 -18.84 -32.64 -33.69
N PRO A 508 -17.91 -33.29 -34.43
CA PRO A 508 -18.04 -34.71 -34.79
C PRO A 508 -17.83 -35.60 -33.55
N GLY A 509 -18.88 -35.77 -32.73
CA GLY A 509 -18.77 -36.50 -31.47
C GLY A 509 -20.10 -36.86 -30.79
N LEU A 510 -19.97 -37.47 -29.61
CA LEU A 510 -21.07 -37.90 -28.73
C LEU A 510 -20.93 -37.24 -27.36
N ALA A 511 -22.01 -36.62 -26.87
CA ALA A 511 -22.11 -36.08 -25.52
C ALA A 511 -22.79 -37.10 -24.59
N CYS A 512 -22.06 -37.57 -23.58
CA CYS A 512 -22.47 -38.64 -22.67
C CYS A 512 -22.84 -38.14 -21.25
N GLY A 513 -22.66 -36.84 -20.98
CA GLY A 513 -23.05 -36.22 -19.71
C GLY A 513 -22.03 -36.41 -18.58
N PRO A 514 -22.39 -36.03 -17.33
CA PRO A 514 -21.47 -36.07 -16.19
C PRO A 514 -21.07 -37.49 -15.78
N LEU A 515 -19.84 -37.67 -15.31
CA LEU A 515 -19.31 -38.95 -14.82
C LEU A 515 -18.53 -38.76 -13.50
N ALA A 516 -19.13 -39.23 -12.39
CA ALA A 516 -18.55 -39.13 -11.06
C ALA A 516 -17.37 -40.10 -10.83
N PRO A 517 -16.44 -39.80 -9.90
CA PRO A 517 -15.34 -40.71 -9.55
C PRO A 517 -15.84 -42.12 -9.21
N GLY A 518 -15.19 -43.14 -9.76
CA GLY A 518 -15.54 -44.55 -9.57
C GLY A 518 -16.76 -45.03 -10.37
N SER A 519 -17.50 -44.12 -11.02
CA SER A 519 -18.66 -44.45 -11.85
C SER A 519 -18.24 -44.78 -13.29
N GLU A 520 -19.10 -45.51 -14.00
CA GLU A 520 -18.91 -45.86 -15.40
C GLU A 520 -20.16 -45.55 -16.21
N VAL A 521 -19.94 -45.22 -17.49
CA VAL A 521 -21.00 -45.06 -18.48
C VAL A 521 -20.71 -45.97 -19.66
N THR A 522 -21.70 -46.78 -20.02
CA THR A 522 -21.64 -47.61 -21.22
C THR A 522 -22.47 -46.96 -22.30
N PHE A 523 -21.87 -46.74 -23.47
CA PHE A 523 -22.61 -46.33 -24.66
C PHE A 523 -22.48 -47.39 -25.74
N THR A 524 -23.60 -47.60 -26.43
CA THR A 524 -23.72 -48.54 -27.53
C THR A 524 -24.05 -47.75 -28.78
N MET A 525 -23.12 -47.74 -29.71
CA MET A 525 -23.30 -47.11 -31.01
C MET A 525 -23.58 -48.19 -32.05
N LYS A 526 -24.71 -48.07 -32.75
CA LYS A 526 -24.97 -48.86 -33.96
C LYS A 526 -24.60 -48.02 -35.16
N ALA A 527 -23.73 -48.53 -36.02
CA ALA A 527 -23.32 -47.83 -37.23
C ALA A 527 -23.26 -48.78 -38.43
N GLN A 528 -23.51 -48.26 -39.62
CA GLN A 528 -23.52 -49.01 -40.87
C GLN A 528 -22.37 -48.54 -41.76
N ALA A 529 -21.51 -49.46 -42.19
CA ALA A 529 -20.37 -49.18 -43.05
C ALA A 529 -20.80 -48.83 -44.48
N ARG A 530 -20.13 -47.85 -45.09
CA ARG A 530 -20.39 -47.38 -46.46
C ARG A 530 -19.42 -47.92 -47.50
N ASP A 531 -18.15 -48.05 -47.12
CA ASP A 531 -17.06 -48.39 -48.04
C ASP A 531 -16.23 -49.55 -47.48
N ALA A 532 -15.79 -50.45 -48.36
CA ALA A 532 -14.86 -51.53 -48.00
C ALA A 532 -13.42 -50.99 -47.85
N GLY A 533 -12.66 -51.52 -46.90
CA GLY A 533 -11.29 -51.06 -46.63
C GLY A 533 -10.79 -51.43 -45.24
N ASN A 534 -9.54 -51.05 -44.93
CA ASN A 534 -8.96 -51.17 -43.60
C ASN A 534 -8.83 -49.76 -43.02
N PHE A 535 -9.51 -49.52 -41.90
CA PHE A 535 -9.56 -48.20 -41.27
C PHE A 535 -9.07 -48.29 -39.83
N THR A 536 -8.30 -47.30 -39.42
CA THR A 536 -7.94 -47.07 -38.02
C THR A 536 -8.65 -45.82 -37.57
N PHE A 537 -9.40 -45.94 -36.49
CA PHE A 537 -10.18 -44.84 -35.93
C PHE A 537 -9.66 -44.52 -34.54
N LYS A 538 -9.71 -43.24 -34.21
CA LYS A 538 -9.39 -42.71 -32.90
C LYS A 538 -10.52 -41.84 -32.41
N PHE A 539 -10.73 -41.88 -31.11
CA PHE A 539 -11.50 -40.86 -30.44
C PHE A 539 -10.78 -40.34 -29.21
N HIS A 540 -11.11 -39.11 -28.87
CA HIS A 540 -10.66 -38.44 -27.66
C HIS A 540 -11.80 -38.36 -26.65
N VAL A 541 -11.45 -38.51 -25.38
CA VAL A 541 -12.37 -38.25 -24.28
C VAL A 541 -12.05 -36.90 -23.66
N GLY A 542 -13.05 -36.03 -23.53
CA GLY A 542 -12.91 -34.65 -23.05
C GLY A 542 -14.06 -34.19 -22.18
N ASP A 543 -13.88 -33.02 -21.55
CA ASP A 543 -14.91 -32.26 -20.85
C ASP A 543 -15.04 -30.88 -21.51
N ASN A 544 -16.22 -30.54 -22.06
CA ASN A 544 -16.57 -29.27 -22.74
C ASN A 544 -15.38 -28.35 -23.13
N GLY A 545 -14.59 -28.77 -24.12
CA GLY A 545 -13.48 -27.99 -24.70
C GLY A 545 -12.08 -28.29 -24.14
N LEU A 546 -11.97 -29.10 -23.09
CA LEU A 546 -10.71 -29.61 -22.53
C LEU A 546 -10.58 -31.11 -22.82
N TYR A 547 -9.49 -31.50 -23.47
CA TYR A 547 -9.13 -32.90 -23.63
C TYR A 547 -8.61 -33.42 -22.29
N LEU A 548 -9.10 -34.57 -21.83
CA LEU A 548 -8.55 -35.18 -20.63
C LEU A 548 -7.16 -35.73 -20.94
N GLU A 549 -6.18 -35.46 -20.08
CA GLU A 549 -4.80 -35.93 -20.18
C GLU A 549 -4.57 -37.17 -19.32
N GLN A 550 -3.94 -38.19 -19.88
CA GLN A 550 -3.31 -39.30 -19.16
C GLN A 550 -2.27 -38.79 -18.18
N ALA A 551 -1.96 -39.61 -17.17
CA ALA A 551 -0.96 -39.31 -16.13
C ALA A 551 0.46 -38.99 -16.66
N ASN A 552 0.73 -39.21 -17.95
CA ASN A 552 2.00 -38.92 -18.63
C ASN A 552 1.94 -37.65 -19.53
N GLY A 553 0.83 -36.91 -19.55
CA GLY A 553 0.64 -35.72 -20.38
C GLY A 553 0.18 -35.99 -21.82
N GLU A 554 -0.16 -37.23 -22.17
CA GLU A 554 -0.80 -37.55 -23.45
C GLU A 554 -2.32 -37.46 -23.34
N ARG A 555 -3.06 -37.05 -24.38
CA ARG A 555 -4.53 -37.07 -24.33
C ARG A 555 -5.04 -38.51 -24.15
N TYR A 556 -6.19 -38.72 -23.51
CA TYR A 556 -6.89 -40.01 -23.55
C TYR A 556 -7.37 -40.29 -24.98
N VAL A 557 -6.47 -40.82 -25.82
CA VAL A 557 -6.72 -41.26 -27.19
C VAL A 557 -6.96 -42.76 -27.15
N TYR A 558 -8.15 -43.18 -27.54
CA TYR A 558 -8.44 -44.58 -27.80
C TYR A 558 -8.35 -44.82 -29.30
N SER A 559 -7.61 -45.84 -29.73
CA SER A 559 -7.46 -46.21 -31.14
C SER A 559 -7.90 -47.66 -31.36
N TRP A 560 -8.59 -47.90 -32.48
CA TRP A 560 -8.91 -49.25 -32.92
C TRP A 560 -8.86 -49.37 -34.43
N THR A 561 -8.69 -50.60 -34.92
CA THR A 561 -8.64 -50.91 -36.35
C THR A 561 -9.75 -51.88 -36.72
N GLN A 562 -10.34 -51.68 -37.90
CA GLN A 562 -11.42 -52.52 -38.43
C GLN A 562 -11.23 -52.78 -39.93
N THR A 563 -11.52 -54.02 -40.34
CA THR A 563 -11.54 -54.44 -41.74
C THR A 563 -12.99 -54.53 -42.23
N ILE A 564 -13.34 -53.69 -43.19
CA ILE A 564 -14.67 -53.64 -43.80
C ILE A 564 -14.61 -54.40 -45.13
N VAL A 565 -15.37 -55.50 -45.22
CA VAL A 565 -15.52 -56.30 -46.45
C VAL A 565 -16.72 -55.83 -47.25
N SER A 566 -16.65 -56.00 -48.57
CA SER A 566 -17.73 -55.67 -49.52
C SER A 566 -19.00 -56.48 -49.29
#